data_AF-A0A0V1NRL3-F1
#
_entry.id   AF-A0A0V1NRL3-F1
#
_cell.length_a   1.000
_cell.length_b   1.000
_cell.length_c   1.000
_cell.angle_alpha   90.00
_cell.angle_beta   90.00
_cell.angle_gamma   90.00
#
_symmetry.space_group_name_H-M   'P 1'
#
loop_
_entity.id
_entity.type
_entity.pdbx_description
1 polymer ?
#
loop_
_entity_poly.entity_id
_entity_poly.type
_entity_poly.pdbx_seq_one_letter_code
_entity_poly.pdbx_strand_id
1 'polypeptide(L)'
;MLISFASSWLKRTQAWIIGSRASFSNSPVWCLLNNRKILKVTGPDRMALLQLVLSNDVLLLNEHRSLYSLMLNKQGRIMYDVLLFEDEDGKSTLVECDADVHADVIAFILKYRMRKTVDVVADNSRSVYVYYLPNQAHIREPSISLPDGTLIAKDPRSEYLGFRIITESSLISTISAGCVTLKEYIDYRQECLLLIIFYFVNCCRYSLALGEGSKDFIPGTCFPHETNARQFKGMNFSKGCYIGQELTARIEHTGVVRKRFMPLLFHVDQLQKLCTVQYNSQVICERNRSVGKLKNAAIHYAIALLNVEKAVQSKQLFLVAEKGNRLPCSLHLPIWWSDKVSYGNSQLINYIVLRKCRTSYFPSDDIFPIEQQQIANNAVFLIKAMQIFISPFVETATGDSVLTLCEPWFLLCTFVVHAVLIAELSSIEAKVLRIYYTDQHQQLCLQIGELTIGRRMDENLFSYTR
;
A
#
# COMPACT_ATOMS: atom_id res chain seq x y z
N MET A 1 -10.25 -29.69 -2.26
CA MET A 1 -10.23 -29.32 -0.82
C MET A 1 -9.44 -28.03 -0.57
N LEU A 2 -8.16 -27.92 -0.94
CA LEU A 2 -7.37 -26.67 -0.83
C LEU A 2 -7.96 -25.47 -1.61
N ILE A 3 -8.52 -25.71 -2.80
CA ILE A 3 -9.16 -24.67 -3.63
C ILE A 3 -10.49 -24.19 -3.05
N SER A 4 -11.31 -25.09 -2.47
CA SER A 4 -12.56 -24.67 -1.82
C SER A 4 -12.28 -23.94 -0.50
N PHE A 5 -11.23 -24.32 0.22
CA PHE A 5 -10.74 -23.61 1.41
C PHE A 5 -10.25 -22.20 1.05
N ALA A 6 -9.44 -22.05 0.00
CA ALA A 6 -9.01 -20.75 -0.52
C ALA A 6 -10.19 -19.89 -1.00
N SER A 7 -11.23 -20.48 -1.61
CA SER A 7 -12.41 -19.76 -2.09
C SER A 7 -13.33 -19.28 -0.95
N SER A 8 -13.49 -20.08 0.11
CA SER A 8 -14.25 -19.73 1.31
C SER A 8 -13.49 -18.68 2.15
N TRP A 9 -12.17 -18.83 2.21
CA TRP A 9 -11.24 -17.88 2.82
C TRP A 9 -11.20 -16.55 2.07
N LEU A 10 -11.15 -16.55 0.72
CA LEU A 10 -11.29 -15.35 -0.10
C LEU A 10 -12.65 -14.69 0.14
N LYS A 11 -13.76 -15.43 0.18
CA LYS A 11 -15.09 -14.84 0.46
C LYS A 11 -15.20 -14.24 1.87
N ARG A 12 -14.58 -14.84 2.88
CA ARG A 12 -14.57 -14.32 4.27
C ARG A 12 -13.60 -13.14 4.45
N THR A 13 -12.42 -13.19 3.83
CA THR A 13 -11.50 -12.04 3.77
C THR A 13 -12.06 -10.91 2.91
N GLN A 14 -12.83 -11.21 1.85
CA GLN A 14 -13.59 -10.23 1.06
C GLN A 14 -14.62 -9.50 1.94
N ALA A 15 -15.37 -10.19 2.81
CA ALA A 15 -16.29 -9.54 3.75
C ALA A 15 -15.54 -8.66 4.77
N TRP A 16 -14.37 -9.07 5.24
CA TRP A 16 -13.52 -8.31 6.16
C TRP A 16 -12.77 -7.14 5.51
N ILE A 17 -12.43 -7.23 4.22
CA ILE A 17 -11.76 -6.17 3.44
C ILE A 17 -12.77 -5.15 2.90
N ILE A 18 -14.00 -5.58 2.57
CA ILE A 18 -15.04 -4.68 2.04
C ILE A 18 -15.87 -4.02 3.16
N GLY A 19 -16.13 -4.73 4.27
CA GLY A 19 -16.86 -4.19 5.42
C GLY A 19 -16.07 -3.20 6.28
N SER A 20 -14.89 -2.80 5.82
CA SER A 20 -13.90 -2.21 6.68
C SER A 20 -13.12 -1.13 5.89
N ARG A 21 -13.02 0.16 6.28
CA ARG A 21 -13.30 0.82 7.56
C ARG A 21 -13.00 -0.02 8.80
N ALA A 22 -12.20 -1.08 8.65
CA ALA A 22 -11.38 -1.54 9.73
C ALA A 22 -10.46 -0.34 9.84
N SER A 23 -10.78 0.54 10.78
CA SER A 23 -10.05 0.51 12.03
C SER A 23 -9.23 -0.78 12.17
N PHE A 24 -8.25 -1.01 11.28
CA PHE A 24 -6.95 -1.43 11.77
C PHE A 24 -6.76 -0.51 12.94
N SER A 25 -6.65 -1.08 14.13
CA SER A 25 -6.39 -0.28 15.30
C SER A 25 -5.29 0.72 14.94
N ASN A 26 -5.25 1.87 15.61
CA ASN A 26 -4.05 2.72 15.59
C ASN A 26 -2.83 1.99 16.20
N SER A 27 -2.83 0.65 16.22
CA SER A 27 -1.81 -0.21 16.74
C SER A 27 -0.92 -0.69 15.61
N PRO A 28 0.40 -0.64 15.83
CA PRO A 28 1.38 -1.17 14.91
C PRO A 28 1.21 -2.67 14.65
N VAL A 29 1.60 -3.09 13.45
CA VAL A 29 1.70 -4.48 13.04
C VAL A 29 3.17 -4.90 12.97
N TRP A 30 3.46 -6.09 13.49
CA TRP A 30 4.75 -6.75 13.35
C TRP A 30 4.61 -7.90 12.35
N CYS A 31 5.58 -8.08 11.45
CA CYS A 31 5.56 -9.16 10.48
C CYS A 31 6.96 -9.72 10.25
N LEU A 32 7.09 -11.05 10.34
CA LEU A 32 8.28 -11.77 9.93
C LEU A 32 8.38 -11.80 8.40
N LEU A 33 9.52 -11.38 7.86
CA LEU A 33 9.80 -11.39 6.43
C LEU A 33 10.58 -12.65 6.04
N ASN A 34 9.88 -13.77 5.88
CA ASN A 34 10.48 -15.06 5.52
C ASN A 34 11.17 -15.07 4.14
N ASN A 35 10.81 -14.13 3.27
CA ASN A 35 11.42 -13.96 1.95
C ASN A 35 12.68 -13.09 1.99
N ARG A 36 13.14 -12.67 3.17
CA ARG A 36 14.33 -11.84 3.35
C ARG A 36 15.39 -12.58 4.15
N LYS A 37 16.64 -12.35 3.81
CA LYS A 37 17.81 -13.00 4.41
C LYS A 37 18.88 -11.98 4.75
N ILE A 38 19.51 -12.15 5.90
CA ILE A 38 20.66 -11.34 6.30
C ILE A 38 21.95 -12.03 5.87
N LEU A 39 22.85 -11.24 5.28
CA LEU A 39 24.24 -11.57 5.05
C LEU A 39 25.11 -10.71 5.95
N LYS A 40 26.14 -11.29 6.56
CA LYS A 40 27.14 -10.57 7.35
C LYS A 40 28.39 -10.38 6.50
N VAL A 41 28.75 -9.12 6.27
CA VAL A 41 29.95 -8.72 5.53
C VAL A 41 31.00 -8.22 6.53
N THR A 42 32.16 -8.88 6.56
CA THR A 42 33.23 -8.59 7.53
C THR A 42 34.56 -8.32 6.82
N GLY A 43 35.52 -7.77 7.55
CA GLY A 43 36.87 -7.47 7.07
C GLY A 43 37.14 -5.98 6.90
N PRO A 44 38.42 -5.57 6.89
CA PRO A 44 38.81 -4.16 6.86
C PRO A 44 38.38 -3.44 5.58
N ASP A 45 38.33 -4.16 4.45
CA ASP A 45 38.01 -3.57 3.14
C ASP A 45 36.50 -3.64 2.80
N ARG A 46 35.64 -4.02 3.75
CA ARG A 46 34.21 -4.27 3.49
C ARG A 46 33.51 -3.07 2.86
N MET A 47 33.74 -1.87 3.40
CA MET A 47 33.10 -0.64 2.93
C MET A 47 33.58 -0.29 1.53
N ALA A 48 34.88 -0.46 1.27
CA ALA A 48 35.46 -0.22 -0.06
C ALA A 48 34.92 -1.20 -1.11
N LEU A 49 34.71 -2.48 -0.76
CA LEU A 49 34.09 -3.45 -1.66
C LEU A 49 32.61 -3.12 -1.90
N LEU A 50 31.84 -2.85 -0.84
CA LEU A 50 30.42 -2.51 -0.94
C LEU A 50 30.22 -1.23 -1.75
N GLN A 51 31.06 -0.21 -1.56
CA GLN A 51 31.03 1.04 -2.32
C GLN A 51 31.20 0.81 -3.83
N LEU A 52 31.97 -0.19 -4.24
CA LEU A 52 32.19 -0.54 -5.65
C LEU A 52 31.00 -1.27 -6.28
N VAL A 53 30.30 -2.12 -5.53
CA VAL A 53 29.25 -3.00 -6.07
C VAL A 53 27.83 -2.45 -5.90
N LEU A 54 27.65 -1.44 -5.05
CA LEU A 54 26.36 -0.83 -4.72
C LEU A 54 26.19 0.54 -5.38
N SER A 55 24.96 0.83 -5.80
CA SER A 55 24.59 2.09 -6.47
C SER A 55 24.39 3.28 -5.53
N ASN A 56 24.38 3.06 -4.21
CA ASN A 56 24.25 4.12 -3.21
C ASN A 56 25.56 4.30 -2.43
N ASP A 57 25.71 5.44 -1.77
CA ASP A 57 26.90 5.74 -0.98
C ASP A 57 26.81 5.04 0.38
N VAL A 58 27.60 3.97 0.52
CA VAL A 58 27.59 3.10 1.70
C VAL A 58 28.17 3.81 2.92
N LEU A 59 28.96 4.87 2.72
CA LEU A 59 29.51 5.68 3.82
C LEU A 59 28.43 6.44 4.58
N LEU A 60 27.25 6.64 3.98
CA LEU A 60 26.10 7.24 4.66
C LEU A 60 25.56 6.37 5.81
N LEU A 61 25.95 5.09 5.90
CA LEU A 61 25.63 4.26 7.06
C LEU A 61 26.26 4.77 8.35
N ASN A 62 27.35 5.52 8.28
CA ASN A 62 27.97 6.13 9.46
C ASN A 62 27.05 7.22 10.09
N GLU A 63 26.14 7.78 9.29
CA GLU A 63 25.19 8.83 9.70
C GLU A 63 23.75 8.30 9.84
N HIS A 64 23.47 7.13 9.25
CA HIS A 64 22.13 6.54 9.15
C HIS A 64 22.16 5.07 9.52
N ARG A 65 21.23 4.63 10.37
CA ARG A 65 21.13 3.22 10.79
C ARG A 65 20.76 2.23 9.68
N SER A 66 20.28 2.73 8.54
CA SER A 66 19.87 1.91 7.40
C SER A 66 20.06 2.63 6.06
N LEU A 67 20.31 1.86 5.00
CA LEU A 67 20.50 2.38 3.64
C LEU A 67 19.86 1.44 2.60
N TYR A 68 19.16 2.00 1.61
CA TYR A 68 18.69 1.23 0.45
C TYR A 68 19.68 1.31 -0.69
N SER A 69 19.97 0.19 -1.34
CA SER A 69 20.80 0.19 -2.54
C SER A 69 20.46 -0.94 -3.51
N LEU A 70 20.96 -0.80 -4.73
CA LEU A 70 20.82 -1.79 -5.80
C LEU A 70 22.20 -2.25 -6.26
N MET A 71 22.29 -3.54 -6.60
CA MET A 71 23.40 -4.15 -7.32
C MET A 71 23.05 -4.18 -8.80
N LEU A 72 23.89 -3.61 -9.67
CA LEU A 72 23.62 -3.55 -11.11
C LEU A 72 24.61 -4.41 -11.90
N ASN A 73 24.21 -4.89 -13.07
CA ASN A 73 25.16 -5.43 -14.03
C ASN A 73 25.90 -4.32 -14.80
N LYS A 74 26.87 -4.70 -15.63
CA LYS A 74 27.63 -3.76 -16.46
C LYS A 74 26.76 -2.96 -17.45
N GLN A 75 25.57 -3.47 -17.77
CA GLN A 75 24.59 -2.80 -18.62
C GLN A 75 23.67 -1.87 -17.81
N GLY A 76 23.91 -1.65 -16.51
CA GLY A 76 23.11 -0.77 -15.65
C GLY A 76 21.73 -1.32 -15.25
N ARG A 77 21.48 -2.62 -15.47
CA ARG A 77 20.21 -3.26 -15.07
C ARG A 77 20.32 -3.83 -13.67
N ILE A 78 19.22 -3.76 -12.93
CA ILE A 78 19.12 -4.25 -11.56
C ILE A 78 19.30 -5.76 -11.54
N MET A 79 20.24 -6.24 -10.73
CA MET A 79 20.40 -7.65 -10.40
C MET A 79 19.72 -7.96 -9.08
N TYR A 80 20.00 -7.18 -8.04
CA TYR A 80 19.49 -7.40 -6.69
C TYR A 80 19.22 -6.08 -5.97
N ASP A 81 18.21 -6.07 -5.11
CA ASP A 81 17.93 -4.99 -4.18
C ASP A 81 18.35 -5.38 -2.76
N VAL A 82 18.98 -4.45 -2.06
CA VAL A 82 19.50 -4.70 -0.71
C VAL A 82 19.18 -3.54 0.24
N LEU A 83 18.97 -3.88 1.51
CA LEU A 83 19.03 -2.93 2.62
C LEU A 83 20.31 -3.20 3.41
N LEU A 84 21.01 -2.15 3.79
CA LEU A 84 22.22 -2.23 4.58
C LEU A 84 21.99 -1.67 5.97
N PHE A 85 22.66 -2.27 6.95
CA PHE A 85 22.67 -1.84 8.34
C PHE A 85 24.08 -2.02 8.91
N GLU A 86 24.45 -1.19 9.86
CA GLU A 86 25.67 -1.40 10.64
C GLU A 86 25.39 -2.44 11.74
N ASP A 87 26.24 -3.46 11.87
CA ASP A 87 26.10 -4.45 12.96
C ASP A 87 26.56 -3.82 14.28
N GLU A 88 26.06 -4.34 15.41
CA GLU A 88 26.38 -3.79 16.74
C GLU A 88 27.88 -3.85 17.08
N ASP A 89 28.63 -4.73 16.42
CA ASP A 89 30.08 -4.85 16.60
C ASP A 89 30.89 -3.68 15.99
N GLY A 90 30.25 -2.79 15.21
CA GLY A 90 30.87 -1.65 14.51
C GLY A 90 31.92 -2.06 13.45
N LYS A 91 32.09 -3.36 13.21
CA LYS A 91 33.13 -3.96 12.36
C LYS A 91 32.55 -4.78 11.23
N SER A 92 31.24 -4.95 11.21
CA SER A 92 30.49 -5.72 10.24
C SER A 92 29.35 -4.90 9.66
N THR A 93 29.00 -5.21 8.41
CA THR A 93 27.84 -4.63 7.75
C THR A 93 26.86 -5.74 7.46
N LEU A 94 25.62 -5.57 7.90
CA LEU A 94 24.53 -6.48 7.60
C LEU A 94 23.88 -6.06 6.27
N VAL A 95 23.69 -7.04 5.39
CA VAL A 95 23.05 -6.85 4.09
C VAL A 95 21.81 -7.72 4.03
N GLU A 96 20.64 -7.09 4.11
CA GLU A 96 19.35 -7.73 3.87
C GLU A 96 19.11 -7.86 2.35
N CYS A 97 18.88 -9.08 1.89
CA CYS A 97 18.56 -9.39 0.50
C CYS A 97 17.38 -10.37 0.42
N ASP A 98 16.91 -10.68 -0.79
CA ASP A 98 15.90 -11.71 -1.00
C ASP A 98 16.47 -13.10 -0.71
N ALA A 99 15.75 -13.86 0.12
CA ALA A 99 16.13 -15.20 0.54
C ALA A 99 16.27 -16.18 -0.64
N ASP A 100 15.50 -16.01 -1.72
CA ASP A 100 15.53 -16.90 -2.89
C ASP A 100 16.85 -16.74 -3.69
N VAL A 101 17.56 -15.61 -3.56
CA VAL A 101 18.76 -15.27 -4.35
C VAL A 101 19.98 -14.86 -3.50
N HIS A 102 19.94 -15.12 -2.19
CA HIS A 102 21.01 -14.69 -1.26
C HIS A 102 22.40 -15.26 -1.64
N ALA A 103 22.48 -16.50 -2.13
CA ALA A 103 23.72 -17.11 -2.57
C ALA A 103 24.31 -16.38 -3.80
N ASP A 104 23.47 -15.93 -4.73
CA ASP A 104 23.89 -15.15 -5.87
C ASP A 104 24.36 -13.75 -5.46
N VAL A 105 23.74 -13.15 -4.45
CA VAL A 105 24.18 -11.87 -3.85
C VAL A 105 25.58 -12.03 -3.26
N ILE A 106 25.84 -13.09 -2.48
CA ILE A 106 27.18 -13.41 -1.95
C ILE A 106 28.18 -13.55 -3.10
N ALA A 107 27.87 -14.37 -4.11
CA ALA A 107 28.72 -14.58 -5.26
C ALA A 107 28.99 -13.27 -6.04
N PHE A 108 27.99 -12.41 -6.17
CA PHE A 108 28.13 -11.11 -6.82
C PHE A 108 29.10 -10.21 -6.04
N ILE A 109 28.97 -10.10 -4.72
CA ILE A 109 29.90 -9.30 -3.89
C ILE A 109 31.32 -9.86 -4.02
N LEU A 110 31.48 -11.17 -3.81
CA LEU A 110 32.79 -11.82 -3.81
C LEU A 110 33.48 -11.81 -5.18
N LYS A 111 32.73 -11.75 -6.28
CA LYS A 111 33.28 -11.59 -7.64
C LYS A 111 34.19 -10.35 -7.78
N TYR A 112 33.91 -9.28 -7.04
CA TYR A 112 34.69 -8.03 -7.09
C TYR A 112 35.68 -7.89 -5.92
N ARG A 113 35.87 -8.94 -5.12
CA ARG A 113 36.73 -8.95 -3.93
C ARG A 113 38.22 -8.83 -4.24
N MET A 114 38.69 -9.07 -5.47
CA MET A 114 40.13 -9.13 -5.81
C MET A 114 41.00 -8.13 -5.02
N ARG A 115 41.98 -8.67 -4.27
CA ARG A 115 42.91 -7.95 -3.38
C ARG A 115 42.29 -7.20 -2.18
N LYS A 116 41.02 -7.42 -1.87
CA LYS A 116 40.33 -6.91 -0.68
C LYS A 116 40.13 -8.04 0.32
N THR A 117 40.42 -7.76 1.58
CA THR A 117 40.22 -8.68 2.70
C THR A 117 38.78 -8.51 3.19
N VAL A 118 37.87 -9.27 2.57
CA VAL A 118 36.43 -9.26 2.89
C VAL A 118 35.90 -10.68 2.91
N ASP A 119 35.08 -10.98 3.90
CA ASP A 119 34.28 -12.19 3.94
C ASP A 119 32.79 -11.87 3.93
N VAL A 120 32.00 -12.76 3.33
CA VAL A 120 30.54 -12.58 3.18
C VAL A 120 29.89 -13.92 3.46
N VAL A 121 29.12 -13.98 4.55
CA VAL A 121 28.46 -15.21 5.00
C VAL A 121 26.96 -14.98 5.21
N ALA A 122 26.15 -15.99 4.95
CA ALA A 122 24.74 -15.95 5.32
C ALA A 122 24.58 -16.03 6.83
N ASP A 123 23.88 -15.07 7.41
CA ASP A 123 23.54 -15.08 8.83
C ASP A 123 22.25 -15.87 9.02
N ASN A 124 22.38 -17.07 9.56
CA ASN A 124 21.25 -17.96 9.87
C ASN A 124 20.73 -17.75 11.30
N SER A 125 21.42 -16.95 12.12
CA SER A 125 21.05 -16.73 13.51
C SER A 125 20.00 -15.64 13.67
N ARG A 126 19.89 -14.74 12.68
CA ARG A 126 19.01 -13.57 12.72
C ARG A 126 17.88 -13.65 11.69
N SER A 127 16.73 -13.11 12.08
CA SER A 127 15.53 -12.97 11.25
C SER A 127 15.16 -11.50 11.07
N VAL A 128 14.46 -11.19 9.98
CA VAL A 128 14.03 -9.83 9.63
C VAL A 128 12.55 -9.67 9.88
N TYR A 129 12.19 -8.63 10.62
CA TYR A 129 10.82 -8.22 10.85
C TYR A 129 10.59 -6.81 10.33
N VAL A 130 9.34 -6.53 9.96
CA VAL A 130 8.86 -5.17 9.75
C VAL A 130 7.89 -4.79 10.87
N TYR A 131 8.01 -3.56 11.35
CA TYR A 131 7.11 -2.94 12.30
C TYR A 131 6.54 -1.67 11.67
N TYR A 132 5.26 -1.66 11.35
CA TYR A 132 4.64 -0.54 10.63
C TYR A 132 3.20 -0.33 11.05
N LEU A 133 2.66 0.85 10.76
CA LEU A 133 1.26 1.19 11.00
C LEU A 133 0.58 1.40 9.65
N PRO A 134 -0.42 0.57 9.29
CA PRO A 134 -1.15 0.77 8.05
C PRO A 134 -1.71 2.21 7.97
N ASN A 135 -1.51 2.85 6.81
CA ASN A 135 -2.00 4.19 6.49
C ASN A 135 -1.41 5.35 7.31
N GLN A 136 -0.29 5.17 8.05
CA GLN A 136 0.41 6.27 8.72
C GLN A 136 1.91 6.28 8.39
N ALA A 137 2.44 7.45 8.00
CA ALA A 137 3.86 7.62 7.69
C ALA A 137 4.74 7.66 8.94
N HIS A 138 4.26 8.32 9.99
CA HIS A 138 5.06 8.58 11.18
C HIS A 138 4.62 7.68 12.31
N ILE A 139 5.28 6.53 12.40
CA ILE A 139 5.19 5.65 13.56
C ILE A 139 6.40 5.88 14.47
N ARG A 140 6.19 5.85 15.78
CA ARG A 140 7.27 5.91 16.77
C ARG A 140 8.05 4.59 16.76
N GLU A 141 9.33 4.64 17.09
CA GLU A 141 10.12 3.43 17.31
C GLU A 141 9.43 2.56 18.37
N PRO A 142 9.38 1.22 18.20
CA PRO A 142 8.67 0.36 19.15
C PRO A 142 9.30 0.47 20.54
N SER A 143 8.51 0.89 21.52
CA SER A 143 8.93 1.03 22.92
C SER A 143 8.90 -0.30 23.69
N ILE A 144 9.24 -1.41 23.01
CA ILE A 144 9.26 -2.75 23.59
C ILE A 144 10.69 -3.05 24.04
N SER A 145 10.85 -3.69 25.21
CA SER A 145 12.14 -4.26 25.61
C SER A 145 12.48 -5.38 24.64
N LEU A 146 13.37 -5.09 23.69
CA LEU A 146 13.92 -6.08 22.77
C LEU A 146 15.22 -6.64 23.36
N PRO A 147 15.57 -7.89 23.07
CA PRO A 147 16.82 -8.48 23.54
C PRO A 147 18.04 -7.70 23.08
N ASP A 148 19.12 -7.81 23.86
CA ASP A 148 20.46 -7.42 23.44
C ASP A 148 20.80 -8.07 22.09
N GLY A 149 21.44 -7.35 21.17
CA GLY A 149 21.66 -7.84 19.81
C GLY A 149 20.59 -7.46 18.78
N THR A 150 19.53 -6.77 19.20
CA THR A 150 18.42 -6.37 18.31
C THR A 150 18.68 -5.02 17.65
N LEU A 151 18.80 -5.05 16.33
CA LEU A 151 18.90 -3.85 15.52
C LEU A 151 17.51 -3.35 15.14
N ILE A 152 17.23 -2.07 15.43
CA ILE A 152 16.04 -1.35 14.98
C ILE A 152 16.47 -0.16 14.14
N ALA A 153 15.95 -0.09 12.91
CA ALA A 153 16.19 1.03 12.01
C ALA A 153 14.93 1.36 11.21
N LYS A 154 14.72 2.64 10.89
CA LYS A 154 13.66 3.03 9.96
C LYS A 154 13.88 2.38 8.60
N ASP A 155 12.82 2.03 7.89
CA ASP A 155 12.95 1.61 6.49
C ASP A 155 13.45 2.81 5.67
N PRO A 156 14.64 2.72 5.03
CA PRO A 156 15.26 3.87 4.37
C PRO A 156 14.55 4.28 3.08
N ARG A 157 13.60 3.48 2.59
CA ARG A 157 12.90 3.71 1.33
C ARG A 157 11.71 4.64 1.50
N SER A 158 10.94 4.45 2.57
CA SER A 158 9.72 5.23 2.82
C SER A 158 9.32 5.15 4.28
N GLU A 159 8.89 6.28 4.85
CA GLU A 159 8.39 6.35 6.23
C GLU A 159 7.13 5.48 6.43
N TYR A 160 6.34 5.30 5.38
CA TYR A 160 5.15 4.43 5.38
C TYR A 160 5.47 2.93 5.52
N LEU A 161 6.74 2.52 5.39
CA LEU A 161 7.16 1.14 5.62
C LEU A 161 7.65 0.90 7.06
N GLY A 162 7.61 1.93 7.91
CA GLY A 162 7.91 1.83 9.34
C GLY A 162 9.38 1.50 9.62
N PHE A 163 9.60 0.46 10.41
CA PHE A 163 10.90 0.03 10.89
C PHE A 163 11.24 -1.38 10.42
N ARG A 164 12.52 -1.59 10.14
CA ARG A 164 13.17 -2.91 10.03
C ARG A 164 13.75 -3.28 11.38
N ILE A 165 13.52 -4.53 11.77
CA ILE A 165 13.98 -5.10 13.03
C ILE A 165 14.70 -6.39 12.73
N ILE A 166 15.97 -6.47 13.11
CA ILE A 166 16.82 -7.63 12.91
C ILE A 166 17.19 -8.15 14.29
N THR A 167 16.78 -9.38 14.60
CA THR A 167 16.96 -9.98 15.92
C THR A 167 17.16 -11.49 15.78
N GLU A 168 17.59 -12.17 16.84
CA GLU A 168 17.78 -13.62 16.83
C GLU A 168 16.49 -14.37 16.47
N SER A 169 16.63 -15.42 15.65
CA SER A 169 15.51 -16.23 15.18
C SER A 169 14.76 -16.97 16.30
N SER A 170 15.38 -17.14 17.46
CA SER A 170 14.80 -17.73 18.67
C SER A 170 13.64 -16.91 19.26
N LEU A 171 13.49 -15.64 18.87
CA LEU A 171 12.54 -14.70 19.48
C LEU A 171 11.15 -14.61 18.83
N ILE A 172 10.81 -15.56 17.95
CA ILE A 172 9.48 -15.63 17.32
C ILE A 172 8.37 -15.58 18.37
N SER A 173 8.57 -16.15 19.57
CA SER A 173 7.58 -16.20 20.66
C SER A 173 7.25 -14.83 21.27
N THR A 174 8.26 -13.96 21.50
CA THR A 174 8.07 -12.64 22.12
C THR A 174 7.45 -11.64 21.14
N ILE A 175 7.86 -11.63 19.87
CA ILE A 175 7.23 -10.78 18.84
C ILE A 175 5.81 -11.28 18.52
N SER A 176 5.58 -12.60 18.58
CA SER A 176 4.23 -13.18 18.47
C SER A 176 3.29 -12.70 19.59
N ALA A 177 3.80 -12.28 20.74
CA ALA A 177 3.03 -11.65 21.80
C ALA A 177 2.65 -10.18 21.48
N GLY A 178 3.46 -9.47 20.67
CA GLY A 178 3.13 -8.14 20.13
C GLY A 178 2.16 -8.21 18.93
N CYS A 179 2.24 -9.27 18.12
CA CYS A 179 1.23 -9.60 17.09
C CYS A 179 -0.16 -9.94 17.67
N VAL A 180 -0.30 -10.05 19.01
CA VAL A 180 -1.55 -10.44 19.69
C VAL A 180 -2.72 -9.51 19.37
N THR A 181 -2.47 -8.25 19.01
CA THR A 181 -3.56 -7.34 18.60
C THR A 181 -4.31 -7.81 17.35
N LEU A 182 -3.72 -8.69 16.51
CA LEU A 182 -4.45 -9.36 15.43
C LEU A 182 -5.04 -10.71 15.82
N LYS A 183 -4.55 -11.38 16.89
CA LYS A 183 -5.17 -12.60 17.43
C LYS A 183 -6.55 -12.33 18.02
N GLU A 184 -6.73 -11.20 18.69
CA GLU A 184 -8.05 -10.78 19.19
C GLU A 184 -9.06 -10.52 18.06
N TYR A 185 -8.57 -10.21 16.85
CA TYR A 185 -9.39 -9.95 15.67
C TYR A 185 -9.55 -11.14 14.72
N ILE A 186 -8.69 -12.16 14.83
CA ILE A 186 -8.57 -13.25 13.85
C ILE A 186 -8.45 -14.58 14.59
N ASP A 187 -9.58 -15.26 14.76
CA ASP A 187 -9.71 -16.59 15.36
C ASP A 187 -9.24 -17.71 14.39
N TYR A 188 -8.02 -17.58 13.85
CA TYR A 188 -7.47 -18.50 12.85
C TYR A 188 -6.11 -19.10 13.26
N ARG A 189 -5.80 -20.27 12.68
CA ARG A 189 -4.50 -20.94 12.82
C ARG A 189 -3.33 -19.99 12.47
N GLN A 190 -2.24 -20.09 13.22
CA GLN A 190 -1.05 -19.22 13.11
C GLN A 190 -0.51 -19.07 11.68
N GLU A 191 -0.52 -20.14 10.88
CA GLU A 191 -0.04 -20.13 9.48
C GLU A 191 -0.87 -19.22 8.56
N CYS A 192 -2.19 -19.18 8.75
CA CYS A 192 -3.08 -18.30 7.97
C CYS A 192 -2.84 -16.83 8.31
N LEU A 193 -2.57 -16.51 9.58
CA LEU A 193 -2.32 -15.16 10.05
C LEU A 193 -1.04 -14.58 9.43
N LEU A 194 0.04 -15.37 9.39
CA LEU A 194 1.31 -14.97 8.80
C LEU A 194 1.19 -14.67 7.31
N LEU A 195 0.45 -15.50 6.56
CA LEU A 195 0.16 -15.25 5.14
C LEU A 195 -0.61 -13.94 4.92
N ILE A 196 -1.63 -13.67 5.74
CA ILE A 196 -2.43 -12.44 5.66
C ILE A 196 -1.54 -11.20 5.84
N ILE A 197 -0.72 -11.18 6.88
CA ILE A 197 0.13 -10.03 7.19
C ILE A 197 1.17 -9.83 6.09
N PHE A 198 1.78 -10.90 5.57
CA PHE A 198 2.71 -10.83 4.44
C PHE A 198 2.07 -10.19 3.21
N TYR A 199 0.83 -10.55 2.88
CA TYR A 199 0.12 -9.92 1.77
C TYR A 199 -0.17 -8.42 2.01
N PHE A 200 -0.43 -8.00 3.25
CA PHE A 200 -0.62 -6.59 3.57
C PHE A 200 0.66 -5.78 3.38
N VAL A 201 1.81 -6.29 3.81
CA VAL A 201 3.11 -5.63 3.58
C VAL A 201 3.34 -5.43 2.08
N ASN A 202 3.05 -6.43 1.25
CA ASN A 202 3.17 -6.31 -0.20
C ASN A 202 2.19 -5.29 -0.79
N CYS A 203 0.96 -5.22 -0.29
CA CYS A 203 -0.02 -4.20 -0.71
C CYS A 203 0.48 -2.79 -0.38
N CYS A 204 1.05 -2.58 0.81
CA CYS A 204 1.65 -1.29 1.20
C CYS A 204 2.84 -0.91 0.31
N ARG A 205 3.72 -1.85 -0.05
CA ARG A 205 4.82 -1.57 -0.99
C ARG A 205 4.29 -1.24 -2.39
N TYR A 206 3.33 -2.01 -2.88
CA TYR A 206 2.80 -1.81 -4.23
C TYR A 206 1.98 -0.54 -4.37
N SER A 207 1.22 -0.11 -3.35
CA SER A 207 0.54 1.19 -3.39
C SER A 207 1.52 2.36 -3.50
N LEU A 208 2.73 2.21 -2.95
CA LEU A 208 3.83 3.16 -3.10
C LEU A 208 4.57 3.04 -4.44
N ALA A 209 4.25 2.07 -5.29
CA ALA A 209 5.05 1.73 -6.50
C ALA A 209 6.49 1.29 -6.19
N LEU A 210 6.67 0.58 -5.08
CA LEU A 210 7.94 0.06 -4.60
C LEU A 210 8.03 -1.45 -4.81
N GLY A 211 9.04 -1.90 -5.56
CA GLY A 211 9.38 -3.31 -5.67
C GLY A 211 10.34 -3.75 -4.57
N GLU A 212 10.33 -5.04 -4.23
CA GLU A 212 11.27 -5.68 -3.31
C GLU A 212 11.51 -7.14 -3.72
N GLY A 213 12.77 -7.55 -3.76
CA GLY A 213 13.18 -8.91 -4.09
C GLY A 213 13.10 -9.27 -5.57
N SER A 214 13.54 -10.50 -5.85
CA SER A 214 13.72 -11.09 -7.18
C SER A 214 12.42 -11.28 -7.94
N LYS A 215 11.27 -11.39 -7.26
CA LYS A 215 9.94 -11.52 -7.88
C LYS A 215 9.47 -10.20 -8.50
N ASP A 216 9.84 -9.08 -7.88
CA ASP A 216 9.54 -7.73 -8.39
C ASP A 216 10.65 -7.26 -9.35
N PHE A 217 11.90 -7.58 -9.01
CA PHE A 217 13.13 -7.28 -9.75
C PHE A 217 13.74 -8.54 -10.34
N ILE A 218 13.12 -9.09 -11.41
CA ILE A 218 13.76 -10.20 -12.13
C ILE A 218 15.16 -9.75 -12.57
N PRO A 219 16.23 -10.45 -12.16
CA PRO A 219 17.59 -9.98 -12.38
C PRO A 219 17.88 -9.68 -13.85
N GLY A 220 18.45 -8.51 -14.11
CA GLY A 220 18.84 -8.05 -15.44
C GLY A 220 17.69 -7.57 -16.32
N THR A 221 16.48 -7.33 -15.79
CA THR A 221 15.33 -6.93 -16.62
C THR A 221 14.97 -5.44 -16.59
N CYS A 222 15.09 -4.77 -15.45
CA CYS A 222 14.67 -3.38 -15.26
C CYS A 222 15.85 -2.45 -14.99
N PHE A 223 15.70 -1.17 -15.34
CA PHE A 223 16.62 -0.11 -14.93
C PHE A 223 16.19 0.53 -13.59
N PRO A 224 17.13 1.04 -12.77
CA PRO A 224 16.81 1.73 -11.52
C PRO A 224 15.78 2.86 -11.64
N HIS A 225 15.87 3.66 -12.70
CA HIS A 225 14.92 4.75 -12.95
C HIS A 225 13.51 4.26 -13.26
N GLU A 226 13.39 3.09 -13.88
CA GLU A 226 12.10 2.46 -14.15
C GLU A 226 11.44 1.93 -12.88
N THR A 227 12.20 1.66 -11.82
CA THR A 227 11.69 1.10 -10.57
C THR A 227 11.48 2.15 -9.48
N ASN A 228 11.55 3.43 -9.83
CA ASN A 228 11.48 4.55 -8.90
C ASN A 228 12.59 4.55 -7.83
N ALA A 229 13.72 3.87 -8.09
CA ALA A 229 14.83 3.78 -7.15
C ALA A 229 15.37 5.17 -6.75
N ARG A 230 15.30 6.15 -7.64
CA ARG A 230 15.66 7.54 -7.36
C ARG A 230 14.77 8.18 -6.30
N GLN A 231 13.47 7.90 -6.32
CA GLN A 231 12.51 8.42 -5.34
C GLN A 231 12.72 7.76 -3.97
N PHE A 232 13.07 6.47 -3.97
CA PHE A 232 13.34 5.70 -2.75
C PHE A 232 14.79 5.78 -2.26
N LYS A 233 15.56 6.78 -2.73
CA LYS A 233 16.96 7.01 -2.32
C LYS A 233 17.85 5.77 -2.49
N GLY A 234 17.59 4.93 -3.50
CA GLY A 234 18.36 3.71 -3.79
C GLY A 234 19.65 3.93 -4.57
N MET A 235 19.93 5.18 -4.97
CA MET A 235 21.10 5.56 -5.75
C MET A 235 21.66 6.89 -5.25
N ASN A 236 22.98 7.03 -5.35
CA ASN A 236 23.66 8.30 -5.14
C ASN A 236 24.40 8.68 -6.44
N PHE A 237 24.16 9.89 -6.94
CA PHE A 237 24.81 10.39 -8.18
C PHE A 237 26.05 11.23 -7.91
N SER A 238 26.33 11.54 -6.64
CA SER A 238 27.51 12.28 -6.20
C SER A 238 28.62 11.36 -5.69
N LYS A 239 28.38 10.05 -5.58
CA LYS A 239 29.40 9.07 -5.16
C LYS A 239 30.35 8.72 -6.30
N GLY A 240 31.47 8.09 -5.93
CA GLY A 240 32.44 7.53 -6.86
C GLY A 240 31.92 6.34 -7.67
N CYS A 241 32.79 5.77 -8.51
CA CYS A 241 32.43 4.76 -9.49
C CYS A 241 31.87 3.47 -8.87
N TYR A 242 30.81 2.95 -9.47
CA TYR A 242 30.22 1.65 -9.15
C TYR A 242 29.78 0.90 -10.41
N ILE A 243 29.58 -0.41 -10.30
CA ILE A 243 29.23 -1.25 -11.46
C ILE A 243 27.89 -0.81 -12.07
N GLY A 244 27.89 -0.55 -13.39
CA GLY A 244 26.67 -0.18 -14.13
C GLY A 244 26.26 1.29 -14.00
N GLN A 245 27.15 2.15 -13.49
CA GLN A 245 26.88 3.57 -13.30
C GLN A 245 26.65 4.31 -14.63
N GLU A 246 27.38 4.00 -15.70
CA GLU A 246 27.46 4.83 -16.90
C GLU A 246 26.08 5.03 -17.56
N LEU A 247 25.32 3.93 -17.72
CA LEU A 247 23.98 4.03 -18.29
C LEU A 247 22.98 4.64 -17.31
N THR A 248 23.11 4.34 -16.02
CA THR A 248 22.25 4.88 -14.96
C THR A 248 22.40 6.40 -14.85
N ALA A 249 23.63 6.91 -14.86
CA ALA A 249 23.95 8.32 -14.88
C ALA A 249 23.48 9.00 -16.17
N ARG A 250 23.62 8.33 -17.33
CA ARG A 250 23.08 8.84 -18.60
C ARG A 250 21.56 9.03 -18.53
N ILE A 251 20.82 8.05 -17.98
CA ILE A 251 19.37 8.16 -17.82
C ILE A 251 19.03 9.34 -16.90
N GLU A 252 19.73 9.49 -15.77
CA GLU A 252 19.54 10.63 -14.85
C GLU A 252 19.76 11.98 -15.56
N HIS A 253 20.87 12.13 -16.29
CA HIS A 253 21.20 13.37 -17.00
C HIS A 253 20.22 13.69 -18.12
N THR A 254 19.73 12.69 -18.84
CA THR A 254 18.72 12.92 -19.90
C THR A 254 17.35 13.29 -19.32
N GLY A 255 17.06 12.91 -18.07
CA GLY A 255 15.80 13.22 -17.37
C GLY A 255 14.55 12.50 -17.90
N VAL A 256 14.62 11.81 -19.04
CA VAL A 256 13.45 11.20 -19.69
C VAL A 256 13.30 9.74 -19.29
N VAL A 257 12.36 9.48 -18.37
CA VAL A 257 11.98 8.12 -17.94
C VAL A 257 10.55 7.83 -18.39
N ARG A 258 10.40 7.20 -19.56
CA ARG A 258 9.08 6.96 -20.17
C ARG A 258 8.29 5.83 -19.51
N LYS A 259 8.97 4.86 -18.91
CA LYS A 259 8.35 3.70 -18.25
C LYS A 259 8.71 3.69 -16.78
N ARG A 260 7.73 3.46 -15.91
CA ARG A 260 7.93 3.34 -14.47
C ARG A 260 7.11 2.20 -13.90
N PHE A 261 7.54 1.70 -12.75
CA PHE A 261 6.72 0.92 -11.86
C PHE A 261 5.54 1.80 -11.44
N MET A 262 4.35 1.33 -11.75
CA MET A 262 3.10 1.98 -11.45
C MET A 262 2.14 0.98 -10.78
N PRO A 263 1.45 1.38 -9.71
CA PRO A 263 0.47 0.54 -9.04
C PRO A 263 -0.80 0.39 -9.86
N LEU A 264 -1.29 -0.84 -9.96
CA LEU A 264 -2.63 -1.16 -10.47
C LEU A 264 -3.49 -1.61 -9.29
N LEU A 265 -4.70 -1.09 -9.21
CA LEU A 265 -5.69 -1.45 -8.21
C LEU A 265 -6.79 -2.29 -8.86
N PHE A 266 -7.10 -3.43 -8.26
CA PHE A 266 -8.14 -4.34 -8.70
C PHE A 266 -9.34 -4.27 -7.76
N HIS A 267 -10.53 -4.31 -8.35
CA HIS A 267 -11.74 -4.46 -7.58
C HIS A 267 -11.83 -5.87 -6.99
N VAL A 268 -12.53 -5.99 -5.86
CA VAL A 268 -12.52 -7.18 -5.00
C VAL A 268 -13.10 -8.43 -5.68
N ASP A 269 -14.00 -8.24 -6.64
CA ASP A 269 -14.59 -9.30 -7.47
C ASP A 269 -13.58 -9.93 -8.46
N GLN A 270 -12.48 -9.24 -8.76
CA GLN A 270 -11.44 -9.74 -9.68
C GLN A 270 -10.33 -10.54 -8.99
N LEU A 271 -10.28 -10.55 -7.64
CA LEU A 271 -9.17 -11.16 -6.88
C LEU A 271 -8.95 -12.64 -7.19
N GLN A 272 -10.04 -13.40 -7.33
CA GLN A 272 -9.96 -14.83 -7.67
C GLN A 272 -9.36 -15.06 -9.06
N LYS A 273 -9.39 -14.07 -9.95
CA LYS A 273 -8.84 -14.18 -11.29
C LYS A 273 -7.40 -13.69 -11.35
N LEU A 274 -6.88 -12.99 -10.34
CA LEU A 274 -5.47 -12.59 -10.28
C LEU A 274 -4.52 -13.79 -10.19
N CYS A 275 -4.98 -14.95 -9.69
CA CYS A 275 -4.14 -16.16 -9.75
C CYS A 275 -3.95 -16.69 -11.18
N THR A 276 -4.72 -16.20 -12.17
CA THR A 276 -4.64 -16.60 -13.58
C THR A 276 -3.75 -15.68 -14.42
N VAL A 277 -3.14 -14.66 -13.80
CA VAL A 277 -2.23 -13.75 -14.49
C VAL A 277 -0.79 -14.17 -14.28
N GLN A 278 0.00 -14.10 -15.35
CA GLN A 278 1.39 -14.52 -15.33
C GLN A 278 2.32 -13.30 -15.30
N TYR A 279 3.56 -13.51 -14.85
CA TYR A 279 4.60 -12.51 -14.98
C TYR A 279 4.66 -11.96 -16.41
N ASN A 280 4.85 -10.64 -16.56
CA ASN A 280 4.87 -9.95 -17.84
C ASN A 280 3.57 -10.00 -18.67
N SER A 281 2.44 -10.44 -18.10
CA SER A 281 1.11 -10.27 -18.70
C SER A 281 0.90 -8.82 -19.15
N GLN A 282 0.30 -8.65 -20.32
CA GLN A 282 0.15 -7.34 -20.94
C GLN A 282 -0.90 -6.50 -20.20
N VAL A 283 -0.58 -5.22 -20.01
CA VAL A 283 -1.53 -4.21 -19.56
C VAL A 283 -1.95 -3.38 -20.76
N ILE A 284 -3.25 -3.28 -20.99
CA ILE A 284 -3.86 -2.54 -22.11
C ILE A 284 -4.82 -1.46 -21.62
N CYS A 285 -5.03 -0.43 -22.42
CA CYS A 285 -6.07 0.58 -22.21
C CYS A 285 -7.41 0.15 -22.82
N GLU A 286 -8.45 0.97 -22.63
CA GLU A 286 -9.78 0.78 -23.22
C GLU A 286 -9.77 0.70 -24.76
N ARG A 287 -8.72 1.23 -25.42
CA ARG A 287 -8.53 1.18 -26.87
C ARG A 287 -7.75 -0.06 -27.35
N ASN A 288 -7.57 -1.08 -26.50
CA ASN A 288 -6.79 -2.29 -26.77
C ASN A 288 -5.30 -2.06 -27.10
N ARG A 289 -4.75 -0.88 -26.77
CA ARG A 289 -3.33 -0.59 -26.97
C ARG A 289 -2.53 -0.98 -25.73
N SER A 290 -1.35 -1.57 -25.93
CA SER A 290 -0.40 -1.88 -24.86
C SER A 290 0.09 -0.62 -24.16
N VAL A 291 -0.06 -0.61 -22.83
CA VAL A 291 0.43 0.43 -21.92
C VAL A 291 1.67 -0.05 -21.16
N GLY A 292 1.79 -1.36 -20.94
CA GLY A 292 2.94 -1.94 -20.27
C GLY A 292 2.77 -3.41 -19.94
N LYS A 293 3.49 -3.87 -18.92
CA LYS A 293 3.50 -5.27 -18.49
C LYS A 293 3.46 -5.40 -16.98
N LEU A 294 2.70 -6.38 -16.49
CA LEU A 294 2.67 -6.78 -15.09
C LEU A 294 4.05 -7.23 -14.63
N LYS A 295 4.44 -6.88 -13.40
CA LYS A 295 5.61 -7.43 -12.73
C LYS A 295 5.20 -8.39 -11.62
N ASN A 296 4.36 -7.94 -10.70
CA ASN A 296 3.88 -8.81 -9.65
C ASN A 296 2.52 -8.35 -9.13
N ALA A 297 1.78 -9.23 -8.48
CA ALA A 297 0.49 -8.95 -7.88
C ALA A 297 0.45 -9.42 -6.43
N ALA A 298 -0.18 -8.61 -5.58
CA ALA A 298 -0.67 -8.99 -4.26
C ALA A 298 -2.20 -9.02 -4.32
N ILE A 299 -2.88 -9.00 -3.17
CA ILE A 299 -4.35 -9.07 -3.07
C ILE A 299 -5.01 -8.08 -4.04
N HIS A 300 -5.10 -6.80 -3.67
CA HIS A 300 -5.83 -5.80 -4.46
C HIS A 300 -4.88 -4.89 -5.25
N TYR A 301 -3.59 -4.92 -4.96
CA TYR A 301 -2.57 -4.18 -5.70
C TYR A 301 -1.74 -5.09 -6.57
N ALA A 302 -1.36 -4.59 -7.74
CA ALA A 302 -0.25 -5.10 -8.50
C ALA A 302 0.73 -3.98 -8.83
N ILE A 303 1.96 -4.36 -9.14
CA ILE A 303 2.96 -3.44 -9.67
C ILE A 303 3.25 -3.83 -11.12
N ALA A 304 3.21 -2.83 -12.00
CA ALA A 304 3.41 -3.01 -13.44
C ALA A 304 4.42 -1.99 -13.97
N LEU A 305 5.22 -2.40 -14.94
CA LEU A 305 6.09 -1.49 -15.68
C LEU A 305 5.29 -0.88 -16.84
N LEU A 306 4.81 0.35 -16.63
CA LEU A 306 3.91 1.04 -17.55
C LEU A 306 4.60 2.24 -18.18
N ASN A 307 4.26 2.53 -19.44
CA ASN A 307 4.53 3.84 -20.01
C ASN A 307 3.67 4.87 -19.27
N VAL A 308 4.32 5.86 -18.65
CA VAL A 308 3.67 6.80 -17.71
C VAL A 308 2.58 7.61 -18.41
N GLU A 309 2.90 8.21 -19.55
CA GLU A 309 1.97 9.06 -20.30
C GLU A 309 0.75 8.26 -20.77
N LYS A 310 0.97 7.10 -21.38
CA LYS A 310 -0.12 6.23 -21.83
C LYS A 310 -0.99 5.76 -20.67
N ALA A 311 -0.41 5.42 -19.53
CA ALA A 311 -1.15 4.94 -18.36
C ALA A 311 -2.04 6.04 -17.78
N VAL A 312 -1.49 7.24 -17.59
CA VAL A 312 -2.21 8.38 -17.02
C VAL A 312 -3.32 8.89 -17.93
N GLN A 313 -3.13 8.84 -19.26
CA GLN A 313 -4.15 9.26 -20.24
C GLN A 313 -5.25 8.21 -20.46
N SER A 314 -5.07 6.98 -19.97
CA SER A 314 -6.06 5.91 -20.16
C SER A 314 -7.23 6.10 -19.21
N LYS A 315 -8.47 5.96 -19.71
CA LYS A 315 -9.67 6.04 -18.88
C LYS A 315 -9.86 4.78 -18.02
N GLN A 316 -9.42 3.64 -18.56
CA GLN A 316 -9.50 2.35 -17.89
C GLN A 316 -8.33 1.47 -18.34
N LEU A 317 -7.80 0.68 -17.42
CA LEU A 317 -6.78 -0.32 -17.73
C LEU A 317 -7.34 -1.73 -17.59
N PHE A 318 -6.76 -2.64 -18.34
CA PHE A 318 -7.06 -4.06 -18.28
C PHE A 318 -5.77 -4.86 -18.23
N LEU A 319 -5.71 -5.80 -17.29
CA LEU A 319 -4.68 -6.82 -17.27
C LEU A 319 -5.15 -8.02 -18.11
N VAL A 320 -4.34 -8.42 -19.08
CA VAL A 320 -4.64 -9.57 -19.94
C VAL A 320 -4.22 -10.84 -19.20
N ALA A 321 -5.22 -11.62 -18.80
CA ALA A 321 -5.10 -12.93 -18.17
C ALA A 321 -5.06 -14.05 -19.23
N GLU A 322 -4.88 -15.29 -18.77
CA GLU A 322 -4.94 -16.47 -19.64
C GLU A 322 -6.23 -16.53 -20.48
N LYS A 323 -6.12 -17.13 -21.67
CA LYS A 323 -7.22 -17.26 -22.65
C LYS A 323 -7.79 -15.93 -23.17
N GLY A 324 -7.05 -14.83 -23.02
CA GLY A 324 -7.43 -13.50 -23.52
C GLY A 324 -8.44 -12.77 -22.64
N ASN A 325 -8.74 -13.30 -21.46
CA ASN A 325 -9.61 -12.64 -20.49
C ASN A 325 -9.00 -11.31 -20.05
N ARG A 326 -9.85 -10.32 -19.82
CA ARG A 326 -9.45 -8.97 -19.42
C ARG A 326 -9.93 -8.70 -18.01
N LEU A 327 -8.99 -8.44 -17.11
CA LEU A 327 -9.29 -8.07 -15.74
C LEU A 327 -9.25 -6.54 -15.65
N PRO A 328 -10.39 -5.87 -15.41
CA PRO A 328 -10.41 -4.42 -15.25
C PRO A 328 -9.60 -4.02 -14.01
N CYS A 329 -8.78 -2.99 -14.16
CA CYS A 329 -8.03 -2.38 -13.07
C CYS A 329 -7.91 -0.87 -13.28
N SER A 330 -7.74 -0.14 -12.18
CA SER A 330 -7.46 1.28 -12.21
C SER A 330 -5.99 1.55 -11.92
N LEU A 331 -5.50 2.67 -12.44
CA LEU A 331 -4.20 3.19 -12.07
C LEU A 331 -4.31 3.84 -10.68
N HIS A 332 -3.43 3.45 -9.76
CA HIS A 332 -3.32 4.12 -8.46
C HIS A 332 -2.01 4.93 -8.43
N LEU A 333 -2.09 6.25 -8.30
CA LEU A 333 -0.88 7.08 -8.22
C LEU A 333 -0.39 7.14 -6.76
N PRO A 334 0.89 6.83 -6.49
CA PRO A 334 1.43 6.89 -5.13
C PRO A 334 1.34 8.30 -4.53
N ILE A 335 1.25 8.38 -3.20
CA ILE A 335 1.17 9.65 -2.46
C ILE A 335 2.36 10.59 -2.71
N TRP A 336 3.54 10.05 -3.01
CA TRP A 336 4.74 10.84 -3.31
C TRP A 336 4.79 11.34 -4.76
N TRP A 337 3.84 10.93 -5.60
CA TRP A 337 3.82 11.27 -7.02
C TRP A 337 3.27 12.68 -7.31
N SER A 338 2.55 13.29 -6.35
CA SER A 338 1.63 14.41 -6.58
C SER A 338 2.25 15.78 -6.88
N ASP A 339 3.58 15.94 -6.94
CA ASP A 339 4.16 17.30 -6.99
C ASP A 339 4.93 17.69 -8.26
N LYS A 340 5.18 16.80 -9.24
CA LYS A 340 6.21 17.12 -10.28
C LYS A 340 5.96 16.65 -11.71
N VAL A 341 4.71 16.45 -12.13
CA VAL A 341 4.45 15.94 -13.48
C VAL A 341 3.50 16.84 -14.26
N SER A 342 4.06 17.90 -14.84
CA SER A 342 3.46 18.64 -15.94
C SER A 342 3.62 17.84 -17.25
N TYR A 343 2.76 16.84 -17.47
CA TYR A 343 2.55 16.34 -18.83
C TYR A 343 1.55 17.27 -19.54
N GLY A 344 1.88 17.66 -20.78
CA GLY A 344 1.33 18.83 -21.47
C GLY A 344 -0.20 18.99 -21.44
N ASN A 345 -0.61 20.26 -21.32
CA ASN A 345 -1.93 20.85 -21.58
C ASN A 345 -3.22 20.17 -21.07
N SER A 346 -3.14 19.12 -20.25
CA SER A 346 -4.26 18.69 -19.42
C SER A 346 -3.86 18.83 -17.96
N GLN A 347 -4.39 19.86 -17.30
CA GLN A 347 -4.38 19.94 -15.84
C GLN A 347 -5.08 18.69 -15.30
N LEU A 348 -4.30 17.67 -14.95
CA LEU A 348 -4.73 16.61 -14.04
C LEU A 348 -4.79 17.25 -12.66
N ILE A 349 -5.91 17.91 -12.39
CA ILE A 349 -6.26 18.39 -11.06
C ILE A 349 -6.31 17.17 -10.14
N ASN A 350 -5.54 17.25 -9.06
CA ASN A 350 -5.42 16.30 -7.96
C ASN A 350 -6.75 15.58 -7.63
N TYR A 351 -6.82 14.30 -7.98
CA TYR A 351 -7.87 13.39 -7.52
C TYR A 351 -7.27 12.29 -6.63
N ILE A 352 -6.36 12.65 -5.71
CA ILE A 352 -5.97 11.77 -4.60
C ILE A 352 -5.91 12.60 -3.30
N VAL A 353 -6.97 12.42 -2.50
CA VAL A 353 -6.98 12.32 -1.04
C VAL A 353 -5.97 13.20 -0.30
N LEU A 354 -6.31 14.48 -0.16
CA LEU A 354 -6.22 15.24 1.09
C LEU A 354 -7.22 16.41 0.95
N ARG A 355 -8.48 16.25 1.37
CA ARG A 355 -9.21 17.41 1.91
C ARG A 355 -8.48 17.78 3.21
N LYS A 356 -7.37 18.52 3.09
CA LYS A 356 -6.94 19.41 4.15
C LYS A 356 -8.02 20.48 4.20
N CYS A 357 -8.87 20.42 5.23
CA CYS A 357 -9.54 21.62 5.72
C CYS A 357 -8.44 22.62 6.11
N ARG A 358 -8.11 23.53 5.18
CA ARG A 358 -7.57 24.83 5.54
C ARG A 358 -8.39 25.86 4.77
N THR A 359 -9.14 26.60 5.57
CA THR A 359 -9.78 27.86 5.27
C THR A 359 -8.83 28.80 4.52
N SER A 360 -9.18 29.14 3.28
CA SER A 360 -8.77 30.40 2.66
C SER A 360 -9.78 30.75 1.58
N TYR A 361 -10.53 31.82 1.86
CA TYR A 361 -11.36 32.61 0.95
C TYR A 361 -10.73 32.77 -0.44
N PHE A 362 -11.54 32.70 -1.51
CA PHE A 362 -11.68 33.73 -2.56
C PHE A 362 -12.89 33.37 -3.47
N PRO A 363 -13.55 34.36 -4.10
CA PRO A 363 -14.97 34.32 -4.47
C PRO A 363 -15.27 33.87 -5.91
N SER A 364 -16.54 33.46 -6.07
CA SER A 364 -17.45 33.45 -7.23
C SER A 364 -16.88 33.79 -8.63
N ASP A 365 -17.06 32.89 -9.59
CA ASP A 365 -18.18 32.88 -10.55
C ASP A 365 -17.95 31.85 -11.67
N ASP A 366 -19.06 31.50 -12.33
CA ASP A 366 -19.22 30.79 -13.60
C ASP A 366 -19.71 29.32 -13.63
N ILE A 367 -20.89 29.25 -14.24
CA ILE A 367 -21.88 28.20 -14.47
C ILE A 367 -21.50 27.34 -15.69
N PHE A 368 -21.80 26.03 -15.72
CA PHE A 368 -22.48 25.36 -16.87
C PHE A 368 -23.04 23.96 -16.49
N PRO A 369 -24.23 23.53 -16.99
CA PRO A 369 -25.01 22.41 -16.45
C PRO A 369 -25.14 21.20 -17.40
N ILE A 370 -24.80 19.98 -16.97
CA ILE A 370 -25.24 18.70 -17.61
C ILE A 370 -25.60 17.59 -16.58
N GLU A 371 -25.55 17.80 -15.27
CA GLU A 371 -25.66 16.67 -14.31
C GLU A 371 -26.85 16.77 -13.34
N GLN A 372 -28.05 16.40 -13.79
CA GLN A 372 -29.15 16.09 -12.85
C GLN A 372 -29.69 14.66 -13.06
N GLN A 373 -29.68 14.15 -14.29
CA GLN A 373 -30.16 12.80 -14.60
C GLN A 373 -29.10 11.71 -14.28
N GLN A 374 -27.81 12.03 -14.38
CA GLN A 374 -26.71 11.16 -13.99
C GLN A 374 -26.63 10.98 -12.46
N ILE A 375 -26.90 12.06 -11.71
CA ILE A 375 -26.87 12.09 -10.24
C ILE A 375 -28.02 11.27 -9.66
N ALA A 376 -29.23 11.39 -10.22
CA ALA A 376 -30.38 10.58 -9.82
C ALA A 376 -30.14 9.07 -10.04
N ASN A 377 -29.52 8.69 -11.16
CA ASN A 377 -29.20 7.29 -11.46
C ASN A 377 -28.11 6.73 -10.55
N ASN A 378 -27.10 7.53 -10.19
CA ASN A 378 -26.04 7.13 -9.26
C ASN A 378 -26.56 6.99 -7.82
N ALA A 379 -27.49 7.85 -7.40
CA ALA A 379 -28.14 7.76 -6.10
C ALA A 379 -28.99 6.49 -5.97
N VAL A 380 -29.81 6.16 -6.97
CA VAL A 380 -30.60 4.92 -7.00
C VAL A 380 -29.73 3.67 -7.01
N PHE A 381 -28.56 3.73 -7.68
CA PHE A 381 -27.60 2.63 -7.72
C PHE A 381 -26.92 2.39 -6.37
N LEU A 382 -26.53 3.46 -5.67
CA LEU A 382 -25.97 3.40 -4.31
C LEU A 382 -27.00 2.89 -3.27
N ILE A 383 -28.26 3.29 -3.41
CA ILE A 383 -29.36 2.83 -2.53
C ILE A 383 -29.57 1.31 -2.67
N LYS A 384 -29.58 0.78 -3.89
CA LYS A 384 -29.69 -0.66 -4.14
C LYS A 384 -28.45 -1.43 -3.66
N ALA A 385 -27.26 -0.86 -3.82
CA ALA A 385 -26.02 -1.47 -3.34
C ALA A 385 -25.98 -1.58 -1.81
N MET A 386 -26.53 -0.61 -1.07
CA MET A 386 -26.60 -0.66 0.39
C MET A 386 -27.70 -1.60 0.92
N GLN A 387 -28.85 -1.72 0.24
CA GLN A 387 -29.88 -2.72 0.60
C GLN A 387 -29.39 -4.17 0.46
N ILE A 388 -28.57 -4.46 -0.56
CA ILE A 388 -27.96 -5.78 -0.76
C ILE A 388 -26.91 -6.09 0.31
N PHE A 389 -26.25 -5.07 0.86
CA PHE A 389 -25.16 -5.24 1.82
C PHE A 389 -25.61 -5.64 3.24
N ILE A 390 -26.87 -5.36 3.60
CA ILE A 390 -27.32 -5.41 5.00
C ILE A 390 -28.30 -6.55 5.27
N SER A 391 -28.92 -7.12 4.22
CA SER A 391 -29.79 -8.31 4.35
C SER A 391 -29.18 -9.48 5.16
N PRO A 392 -27.86 -9.76 5.12
CA PRO A 392 -27.28 -10.86 5.90
C PRO A 392 -26.98 -10.50 7.37
N PHE A 393 -26.90 -9.21 7.72
CA PHE A 393 -26.57 -8.78 9.09
C PHE A 393 -27.77 -8.82 10.04
N VAL A 394 -28.99 -8.72 9.50
CA VAL A 394 -30.26 -8.83 10.24
C VAL A 394 -30.52 -10.28 10.68
N GLU A 395 -30.03 -11.28 9.94
CA GLU A 395 -30.25 -12.70 10.26
C GLU A 395 -29.32 -13.26 11.35
N THR A 396 -28.21 -12.58 11.68
CA THR A 396 -27.18 -13.10 12.61
C THR A 396 -27.22 -12.52 14.03
N ALA A 397 -28.09 -11.55 14.32
CA ALA A 397 -28.22 -10.96 15.65
C ALA A 397 -29.23 -11.76 16.50
N THR A 398 -28.82 -12.87 17.09
CA THR A 398 -29.64 -13.61 18.06
C THR A 398 -29.55 -12.94 19.44
N GLY A 399 -30.35 -11.91 19.66
CA GLY A 399 -30.49 -11.25 20.97
C GLY A 399 -31.44 -10.07 20.91
N ASP A 400 -32.69 -10.27 21.36
CA ASP A 400 -33.81 -9.30 21.26
C ASP A 400 -33.55 -7.93 21.93
N SER A 401 -32.54 -7.81 22.80
CA SER A 401 -32.22 -6.57 23.53
C SER A 401 -31.16 -5.68 22.85
N VAL A 402 -30.34 -6.21 21.93
CA VAL A 402 -29.31 -5.42 21.23
C VAL A 402 -29.87 -4.81 19.94
N LEU A 403 -30.80 -5.51 19.28
CA LEU A 403 -31.51 -5.06 18.08
C LEU A 403 -32.38 -3.81 18.36
N THR A 404 -33.06 -3.76 19.50
CA THR A 404 -34.00 -2.68 19.86
C THR A 404 -33.33 -1.35 20.17
N LEU A 405 -32.07 -1.34 20.62
CA LEU A 405 -31.31 -0.11 20.94
C LEU A 405 -30.46 0.42 19.78
N CYS A 406 -30.03 -0.45 18.85
CA CYS A 406 -29.13 -0.06 17.76
C CYS A 406 -29.87 0.49 16.53
N GLU A 407 -31.07 0.00 16.22
CA GLU A 407 -31.85 0.47 15.06
C GLU A 407 -32.17 1.98 15.05
N PRO A 408 -32.61 2.60 16.15
CA PRO A 408 -33.00 4.02 16.13
C PRO A 408 -31.81 4.95 15.90
N TRP A 409 -30.69 4.70 16.58
CA TRP A 409 -29.44 5.46 16.41
C TRP A 409 -28.82 5.24 15.03
N PHE A 410 -28.94 4.04 14.48
CA PHE A 410 -28.48 3.71 13.14
C PHE A 410 -29.29 4.44 12.06
N LEU A 411 -30.63 4.49 12.19
CA LEU A 411 -31.50 5.26 11.30
C LEU A 411 -31.21 6.76 11.41
N LEU A 412 -31.00 7.29 12.61
CA LEU A 412 -30.65 8.70 12.83
C LEU A 412 -29.30 9.03 12.17
N CYS A 413 -28.26 8.21 12.39
CA CYS A 413 -26.94 8.42 11.80
C CYS A 413 -26.98 8.34 10.28
N THR A 414 -27.69 7.36 9.71
CA THR A 414 -27.85 7.30 8.24
C THR A 414 -28.64 8.50 7.74
N PHE A 415 -29.70 8.92 8.40
CA PHE A 415 -30.50 10.08 7.96
C PHE A 415 -29.70 11.39 7.99
N VAL A 416 -28.91 11.62 9.03
CA VAL A 416 -28.02 12.79 9.13
C VAL A 416 -26.93 12.75 8.07
N VAL A 417 -26.31 11.59 7.81
CA VAL A 417 -25.29 11.44 6.76
C VAL A 417 -25.88 11.67 5.37
N HIS A 418 -27.05 11.09 5.07
CA HIS A 418 -27.78 11.33 3.81
C HIS A 418 -28.01 12.82 3.58
N ALA A 419 -28.42 13.53 4.63
CA ALA A 419 -28.81 14.92 4.49
C ALA A 419 -27.64 15.91 4.44
N VAL A 420 -26.54 15.63 5.14
CA VAL A 420 -25.29 16.39 5.00
C VAL A 420 -24.74 16.23 3.58
N LEU A 421 -24.79 15.01 3.03
CA LEU A 421 -24.42 14.75 1.63
C LEU A 421 -25.33 15.49 0.64
N ILE A 422 -26.65 15.50 0.87
CA ILE A 422 -27.58 16.26 0.02
C ILE A 422 -27.30 17.77 0.11
N ALA A 423 -27.05 18.32 1.29
CA ALA A 423 -26.73 19.74 1.46
C ALA A 423 -25.42 20.14 0.75
N GLU A 424 -24.36 19.32 0.88
CA GLU A 424 -23.08 19.52 0.20
C GLU A 424 -23.21 19.42 -1.33
N LEU A 425 -23.99 18.45 -1.83
CA LEU A 425 -24.21 18.24 -3.27
C LEU A 425 -25.10 19.32 -3.89
N SER A 426 -25.94 19.98 -3.09
CA SER A 426 -26.89 21.01 -3.56
C SER A 426 -26.31 22.43 -3.54
N SER A 427 -25.05 22.62 -3.11
CA SER A 427 -24.43 23.94 -2.91
C SER A 427 -25.26 24.89 -2.02
N ILE A 428 -26.10 24.34 -1.14
CA ILE A 428 -26.88 25.12 -0.18
C ILE A 428 -25.89 25.58 0.90
N GLU A 429 -25.66 26.89 1.04
CA GLU A 429 -24.96 27.45 2.20
C GLU A 429 -25.81 27.21 3.47
N ALA A 430 -25.79 25.99 3.99
CA ALA A 430 -26.58 25.60 5.15
C ALA A 430 -25.97 26.19 6.43
N LYS A 431 -26.27 27.46 6.71
CA LYS A 431 -25.81 28.14 7.94
C LYS A 431 -26.54 27.68 9.21
N VAL A 432 -27.64 26.92 9.10
CA VAL A 432 -28.31 26.31 10.25
C VAL A 432 -28.90 24.94 9.86
N LEU A 433 -28.40 23.89 10.52
CA LEU A 433 -29.00 22.55 10.54
C LEU A 433 -29.83 22.43 11.82
N ARG A 434 -31.14 22.19 11.69
CA ARG A 434 -32.00 21.86 12.83
C ARG A 434 -32.57 20.47 12.67
N ILE A 435 -32.27 19.60 13.62
CA ILE A 435 -32.97 18.33 13.80
C ILE A 435 -34.03 18.58 14.86
N TYR A 436 -35.29 18.34 14.53
CA TYR A 436 -36.38 18.45 15.49
C TYR A 436 -37.45 17.41 15.20
N TYR A 437 -38.29 17.19 16.20
CA TYR A 437 -39.30 16.17 16.18
C TYR A 437 -40.70 16.78 16.14
N THR A 438 -41.62 16.19 15.37
CA THR A 438 -43.02 16.64 15.34
C THR A 438 -43.97 15.55 15.85
N ASP A 439 -44.52 15.77 17.04
CA ASP A 439 -45.42 14.82 17.70
C ASP A 439 -46.72 14.59 16.93
N GLN A 440 -47.23 15.61 16.22
CA GLN A 440 -48.47 15.51 15.45
C GLN A 440 -48.41 14.50 14.29
N HIS A 441 -47.22 14.12 13.81
CA HIS A 441 -47.08 13.33 12.59
C HIS A 441 -46.21 12.10 12.68
N GLN A 442 -45.59 11.78 13.82
CA GLN A 442 -44.72 10.61 13.81
C GLN A 442 -43.30 10.89 13.34
N GLN A 443 -42.87 12.15 13.17
CA GLN A 443 -41.79 12.46 12.23
C GLN A 443 -40.55 13.07 12.89
N LEU A 444 -39.41 12.48 12.53
CA LEU A 444 -38.10 13.10 12.68
C LEU A 444 -37.87 14.01 11.47
N CYS A 445 -37.70 15.29 11.73
CA CYS A 445 -37.55 16.32 10.72
C CYS A 445 -36.14 16.91 10.78
N LEU A 446 -35.54 17.06 9.60
CA LEU A 446 -34.31 17.77 9.42
C LEU A 446 -34.56 18.98 8.53
N GLN A 447 -34.27 20.16 9.06
CA GLN A 447 -34.36 21.41 8.34
C GLN A 447 -32.96 21.93 7.98
N ILE A 448 -32.79 22.22 6.70
CA ILE A 448 -31.56 22.72 6.07
C ILE A 448 -31.93 24.02 5.36
N GLY A 449 -31.72 25.17 6.03
CA GLY A 449 -32.25 26.45 5.54
C GLY A 449 -33.79 26.43 5.49
N GLU A 450 -34.38 26.65 4.31
CA GLU A 450 -35.83 26.57 4.11
C GLU A 450 -36.33 25.17 3.73
N LEU A 451 -35.44 24.22 3.43
CA LEU A 451 -35.81 22.87 3.06
C LEU A 451 -36.00 22.00 4.31
N THR A 452 -37.17 21.39 4.47
CA THR A 452 -37.45 20.43 5.54
C THR A 452 -37.68 19.04 4.97
N ILE A 453 -36.90 18.07 5.43
CA ILE A 453 -37.01 16.66 5.07
C ILE A 453 -37.48 15.89 6.31
N GLY A 454 -38.66 15.28 6.22
CA GLY A 454 -39.26 14.49 7.30
C GLY A 454 -39.27 13.01 6.97
N ARG A 455 -38.98 12.16 7.97
CA ARG A 455 -39.19 10.72 7.89
C ARG A 455 -40.12 10.28 9.01
N ARG A 456 -41.19 9.57 8.65
CA ARG A 456 -42.14 8.98 9.60
C ARG A 456 -41.47 7.78 10.28
N MET A 457 -41.49 7.79 11.60
CA MET A 457 -40.93 6.75 12.47
C MET A 457 -42.08 5.86 12.96
N ASP A 458 -41.76 4.59 13.16
CA ASP A 458 -42.70 3.59 13.69
C ASP A 458 -42.97 3.83 15.19
N GLU A 459 -44.14 3.47 15.70
CA GLU A 459 -44.57 3.79 17.08
C GLU A 459 -43.65 3.19 18.16
N ASN A 460 -42.96 2.08 17.87
CA ASN A 460 -41.97 1.49 18.78
C ASN A 460 -40.61 2.20 18.72
N LEU A 461 -40.22 2.73 17.55
CA LEU A 461 -39.03 3.60 17.42
C LEU A 461 -39.29 5.00 18.01
N PHE A 462 -40.55 5.43 18.03
CA PHE A 462 -41.03 6.73 18.53
C PHE A 462 -40.60 6.98 19.97
N SER A 463 -40.78 6.00 20.87
CA SER A 463 -40.50 6.16 22.31
C SER A 463 -39.02 6.13 22.65
N TYR A 464 -38.19 5.44 21.84
CA TYR A 464 -36.74 5.33 22.04
C TYR A 464 -35.94 6.47 21.42
N THR A 465 -36.45 7.13 20.38
CA THR A 465 -35.75 8.19 19.64
C THR A 465 -36.04 9.60 20.19
N ARG A 466 -37.20 9.78 20.82
CA ARG A 466 -37.59 11.01 21.52
C ARG A 466 -36.76 11.17 22.80
#